data_AF-A0A316L4G5-F1
#
_entry.id   AF-A0A316L4G5-F1
#
_cell.length_a   1.000
_cell.length_b   1.000
_cell.length_c   1.000
_cell.angle_alpha   90.00
_cell.angle_beta   90.00
_cell.angle_gamma   90.00
#
_symmetry.space_group_name_H-M   'P 1'
#
loop_
_entity.id
_entity.type
_entity.pdbx_description
1 polymer ?
#
loop_
_entity_poly.entity_id
_entity_poly.type
_entity_poly.pdbx_seq_one_letter_code
_entity_poly.pdbx_strand_id
1 'polypeptide(L)'
;MRNSFILCLFFISMSQLYSQSIRKDFLEMTDYEKTELVNAFYLLRNGPDLFIDLAVFHADFFNFDNTADPTLPDLHFNLPDEPEREIFLGWHRRQMFEMEQAVQDINPEISLAFWNSSVNQSTTGPLWEEELLGSFNANWSLNRNLGANGPLPTPVEISDLMAETDFLVFSNTLERQAPHRGAHVWIGGPMNSPLSPRDPAFYFHHSFVDKIWHDWEEIHQSSSFIPTSLLRYDGTYVFNGETLPLVDPNDITDTRSLGVFYGENGLAQLDNYIVSNTYRPEEIFYYQFTIEAGDNFLAPAGTSSRLESVTEINLTPGFEAAPGSSFEALIDTENNGTSKSGPIRLVNPYPYSEDLFKPIVWEEGDAIANDKNVIIAAHPNPFTEKITINLSKRTDCVIEVFNMMGMKIREEAFQNTDTLIIKNLYGLSSGFYVIRVTNGNGDLLVAKRVIKL
;
A
#
# COMPACT_ATOMS: atom_id res chain seq x y z
N MET A 1 -33.02 -50.38 31.71
CA MET A 1 -31.67 -49.98 31.26
C MET A 1 -31.84 -49.05 30.07
N ARG A 2 -31.77 -47.74 30.29
CA ARG A 2 -31.83 -46.72 29.23
C ARG A 2 -30.41 -46.22 29.03
N ASN A 3 -29.80 -46.56 27.90
CA ASN A 3 -28.46 -46.08 27.55
C ASN A 3 -28.57 -44.62 27.11
N SER A 4 -28.09 -43.71 27.95
CA SER A 4 -27.86 -42.32 27.57
C SER A 4 -26.55 -42.25 26.78
N PHE A 5 -26.64 -41.98 25.47
CA PHE A 5 -25.48 -41.57 24.69
C PHE A 5 -25.16 -40.12 25.05
N ILE A 6 -24.02 -39.91 25.73
CA ILE A 6 -23.43 -38.59 25.89
C ILE A 6 -22.76 -38.26 24.54
N LEU A 7 -23.42 -37.40 23.77
CA LEU A 7 -22.81 -36.80 22.59
C LEU A 7 -21.84 -35.72 23.08
N CYS A 8 -20.56 -36.06 23.22
CA CYS A 8 -19.51 -35.06 23.40
C CYS A 8 -19.38 -34.28 22.09
N LEU A 9 -20.03 -33.12 22.02
CA LEU A 9 -19.71 -32.09 21.04
C LEU A 9 -18.30 -31.57 21.34
N PHE A 10 -17.32 -32.08 20.61
CA PHE A 10 -16.05 -31.40 20.46
C PHE A 10 -16.33 -30.09 19.72
N PHE A 11 -16.40 -28.98 20.44
CA PHE A 11 -16.14 -27.68 19.85
C PHE A 11 -14.67 -27.68 19.46
N ILE A 12 -14.37 -28.01 18.21
CA ILE A 12 -13.12 -27.59 17.59
C ILE A 12 -13.29 -26.08 17.41
N SER A 13 -12.79 -25.30 18.37
CA SER A 13 -12.46 -23.91 18.07
C SER A 13 -11.38 -24.00 17.01
N MET A 14 -11.73 -23.70 15.76
CA MET A 14 -10.71 -23.31 14.80
C MET A 14 -10.14 -22.01 15.35
N SER A 15 -9.06 -22.13 16.13
CA SER A 15 -8.18 -21.02 16.41
C SER A 15 -7.71 -20.56 15.03
N GLN A 16 -8.23 -19.42 14.60
CA GLN A 16 -7.72 -18.73 13.44
C GLN A 16 -6.22 -18.55 13.67
N LEU A 17 -5.46 -19.12 12.75
CA LEU A 17 -4.01 -19.17 12.80
C LEU A 17 -3.54 -17.85 12.15
N TYR A 18 -2.56 -17.11 12.70
CA TYR A 18 -1.96 -15.89 12.10
C TYR A 18 -0.39 -15.77 12.33
N SER A 19 0.56 -15.52 11.40
CA SER A 19 2.05 -15.77 11.49
C SER A 19 2.89 -14.50 11.70
N GLN A 20 4.21 -14.67 11.87
CA GLN A 20 5.27 -13.66 12.04
C GLN A 20 6.14 -13.65 10.77
N SER A 21 6.88 -12.57 10.52
CA SER A 21 7.43 -12.33 9.18
C SER A 21 8.79 -11.64 9.20
N ILE A 22 9.68 -12.09 8.31
CA ILE A 22 10.79 -11.28 7.80
C ILE A 22 10.42 -10.86 6.38
N ARG A 23 10.04 -9.60 6.20
CA ARG A 23 9.83 -9.02 4.87
C ARG A 23 11.17 -8.66 4.26
N LYS A 24 11.45 -9.17 3.07
CA LYS A 24 12.74 -9.00 2.38
C LYS A 24 12.59 -8.30 1.06
N ASP A 25 13.68 -7.75 0.51
CA ASP A 25 13.65 -7.26 -0.87
C ASP A 25 13.29 -8.43 -1.79
N PHE A 26 12.45 -8.19 -2.80
CA PHE A 26 12.03 -9.25 -3.72
C PHE A 26 13.20 -9.96 -4.44
N LEU A 27 14.35 -9.29 -4.58
CA LEU A 27 15.58 -9.88 -5.11
C LEU A 27 16.21 -10.93 -4.17
N GLU A 28 15.91 -10.83 -2.88
CA GLU A 28 16.37 -11.72 -1.82
C GLU A 28 15.33 -12.78 -1.46
N MET A 29 14.30 -12.96 -2.29
CA MET A 29 13.41 -14.12 -2.22
C MET A 29 14.04 -15.32 -2.93
N THR A 30 13.86 -16.50 -2.35
CA THR A 30 14.13 -17.78 -3.02
C THR A 30 13.10 -18.05 -4.12
N ASP A 31 13.43 -18.98 -5.03
CA ASP A 31 12.49 -19.40 -6.08
C ASP A 31 11.26 -20.12 -5.49
N TYR A 32 11.44 -20.83 -4.37
CA TYR A 32 10.35 -21.41 -3.59
C TYR A 32 9.40 -20.32 -3.06
N GLU A 33 9.92 -19.28 -2.41
CA GLU A 33 9.10 -18.19 -1.88
C GLU A 33 8.32 -17.46 -2.97
N LYS A 34 8.97 -17.16 -4.10
CA LYS A 34 8.29 -16.53 -5.25
C LYS A 34 7.14 -17.41 -5.75
N THR A 35 7.41 -18.71 -5.92
CA THR A 35 6.42 -19.67 -6.43
C THR A 35 5.23 -19.80 -5.47
N GLU A 36 5.50 -19.96 -4.18
CA GLU A 36 4.46 -20.15 -3.16
C GLU A 36 3.67 -18.87 -2.88
N LEU A 37 4.31 -17.70 -2.91
CA LEU A 37 3.61 -16.42 -2.80
C LEU A 37 2.67 -16.20 -3.99
N VAL A 38 3.13 -16.47 -5.23
CA VAL A 38 2.29 -16.40 -6.42
C VAL A 38 1.12 -17.38 -6.31
N ASN A 39 1.37 -18.62 -5.88
CA ASN A 39 0.33 -19.63 -5.66
C ASN A 39 -0.69 -19.16 -4.61
N ALA A 40 -0.23 -18.60 -3.50
CA ALA A 40 -1.08 -18.06 -2.44
C ALA A 40 -1.98 -16.94 -2.95
N PHE A 41 -1.47 -16.01 -3.76
CA PHE A 41 -2.28 -14.95 -4.36
C PHE A 41 -3.38 -15.47 -5.28
N TYR A 42 -3.17 -16.55 -6.04
CA TYR A 42 -4.27 -17.18 -6.78
C TYR A 42 -5.28 -17.86 -5.84
N LEU A 43 -4.82 -18.47 -4.74
CA LEU A 43 -5.68 -19.17 -3.79
C LEU A 43 -6.53 -18.22 -2.93
N LEU A 44 -6.02 -17.06 -2.54
CA LEU A 44 -6.74 -16.04 -1.78
C LEU A 44 -7.91 -15.40 -2.53
N ARG A 45 -8.04 -15.74 -3.82
CA ARG A 45 -9.14 -15.34 -4.67
C ARG A 45 -10.14 -16.46 -4.92
N ASN A 46 -9.85 -17.66 -4.44
CA ASN A 46 -10.78 -18.78 -4.45
C ASN A 46 -11.66 -18.70 -3.21
N GLY A 47 -12.94 -18.42 -3.40
CA GLY A 47 -13.89 -18.22 -2.30
C GLY A 47 -14.08 -16.73 -1.98
N PRO A 48 -14.14 -16.33 -0.69
CA PRO A 48 -14.13 -14.93 -0.31
C PRO A 48 -12.85 -14.26 -0.80
N ASP A 49 -12.97 -13.45 -1.86
CA ASP A 49 -11.82 -12.84 -2.53
C ASP A 49 -11.30 -11.65 -1.70
N LEU A 50 -10.21 -11.88 -0.96
CA LEU A 50 -9.61 -10.87 -0.10
C LEU A 50 -9.06 -9.67 -0.89
N PHE A 51 -8.54 -9.90 -2.11
CA PHE A 51 -8.07 -8.81 -2.97
C PHE A 51 -9.21 -7.87 -3.35
N ILE A 52 -10.38 -8.42 -3.69
CA ILE A 52 -11.57 -7.62 -4.01
C ILE A 52 -12.10 -6.90 -2.77
N ASP A 53 -12.18 -7.59 -1.63
CA ASP A 53 -12.69 -6.98 -0.40
C ASP A 53 -11.83 -5.81 0.06
N LEU A 54 -10.50 -6.00 0.10
CA LEU A 54 -9.54 -4.93 0.41
C LEU A 54 -9.61 -3.78 -0.58
N ALA A 55 -9.70 -4.08 -1.89
CA ALA A 55 -9.76 -3.04 -2.91
C ALA A 55 -11.06 -2.24 -2.84
N VAL A 56 -12.21 -2.90 -2.65
CA VAL A 56 -13.50 -2.21 -2.54
C VAL A 56 -13.52 -1.32 -1.30
N PHE A 57 -13.07 -1.84 -0.15
CA PHE A 57 -12.97 -1.03 1.06
C PHE A 57 -12.06 0.19 0.85
N HIS A 58 -10.87 -0.04 0.28
CA HIS A 58 -9.92 1.03 0.00
C HIS A 58 -10.51 2.08 -0.95
N ALA A 59 -11.28 1.68 -1.96
CA ALA A 59 -11.94 2.60 -2.87
C ALA A 59 -13.09 3.38 -2.22
N ASP A 60 -13.90 2.72 -1.38
CA ASP A 60 -15.05 3.33 -0.72
C ASP A 60 -14.64 4.39 0.32
N PHE A 61 -13.47 4.23 0.95
CA PHE A 61 -12.94 5.11 1.99
C PHE A 61 -11.68 5.89 1.57
N PHE A 62 -11.42 6.00 0.26
CA PHE A 62 -10.16 6.52 -0.25
C PHE A 62 -9.84 7.96 0.19
N ASN A 63 -10.71 8.92 -0.15
CA ASN A 63 -10.59 10.33 0.23
C ASN A 63 -11.98 11.00 0.20
N PHE A 64 -12.33 11.70 1.27
CA PHE A 64 -13.63 12.36 1.41
C PHE A 64 -13.59 13.89 1.33
N ASP A 65 -12.41 14.52 1.23
CA ASP A 65 -12.20 15.98 1.29
C ASP A 65 -13.08 16.79 0.32
N ASN A 66 -13.56 16.15 -0.75
CA ASN A 66 -14.35 16.80 -1.79
C ASN A 66 -15.79 16.26 -1.90
N THR A 67 -16.25 15.55 -0.88
CA THR A 67 -17.60 14.96 -0.82
C THR A 67 -18.58 15.83 -0.04
N ALA A 68 -19.82 15.36 0.11
CA ALA A 68 -20.87 16.07 0.83
C ALA A 68 -20.57 16.22 2.33
N ASP A 69 -19.75 15.33 2.89
CA ASP A 69 -19.24 15.41 4.26
C ASP A 69 -17.72 15.21 4.25
N PRO A 70 -16.94 16.30 4.08
CA PRO A 70 -15.49 16.23 4.02
C PRO A 70 -14.84 15.98 5.38
N THR A 71 -15.63 15.80 6.45
CA THR A 71 -15.11 15.51 7.79
C THR A 71 -15.07 14.02 8.10
N LEU A 72 -15.59 13.18 7.19
CA LEU A 72 -15.54 11.74 7.35
C LEU A 72 -14.09 11.24 7.38
N PRO A 73 -13.76 10.26 8.24
CA PRO A 73 -12.46 9.62 8.20
C PRO A 73 -12.23 8.95 6.84
N ASP A 74 -11.05 9.14 6.26
CA ASP A 74 -10.59 8.54 5.02
C ASP A 74 -9.19 7.96 5.18
N LEU A 75 -8.75 7.20 4.18
CA LEU A 75 -7.48 6.47 4.21
C LEU A 75 -6.27 7.28 3.71
N HIS A 76 -6.53 8.31 2.90
CA HIS A 76 -5.51 9.02 2.16
C HIS A 76 -5.67 10.53 2.15
N PHE A 77 -4.54 11.18 1.93
CA PHE A 77 -4.38 12.61 1.71
C PHE A 77 -4.83 13.44 2.90
N ASN A 78 -4.59 12.95 4.10
CA ASN A 78 -4.72 13.71 5.32
C ASN A 78 -3.68 14.84 5.32
N LEU A 79 -4.04 16.02 5.82
CA LEU A 79 -3.13 17.16 5.85
C LEU A 79 -2.34 17.17 7.16
N PRO A 80 -1.10 17.71 7.17
CA PRO A 80 -0.32 17.82 8.41
C PRO A 80 -1.00 18.66 9.51
N ASP A 81 -1.92 19.55 9.14
CA ASP A 81 -2.73 20.34 10.08
C ASP A 81 -4.06 19.69 10.48
N GLU A 82 -4.31 18.44 10.06
CA GLU A 82 -5.47 17.60 10.43
C GLU A 82 -5.04 16.29 11.13
N PRO A 83 -4.27 16.35 12.23
CA PRO A 83 -3.73 15.17 12.92
C PRO A 83 -4.81 14.20 13.44
N GLU A 84 -6.05 14.65 13.62
CA GLU A 84 -7.19 13.83 14.01
C GLU A 84 -7.70 12.90 12.90
N ARG A 85 -7.22 13.06 11.66
CA ARG A 85 -7.59 12.22 10.51
C ARG A 85 -6.44 11.34 10.04
N GLU A 86 -5.20 11.62 10.47
CA GLU A 86 -4.02 10.82 10.10
C GLU A 86 -4.16 9.37 10.55
N ILE A 87 -4.31 8.46 9.58
CA ILE A 87 -4.30 7.01 9.77
C ILE A 87 -3.57 6.28 8.64
N PHE A 88 -3.01 7.00 7.66
CA PHE A 88 -2.54 6.44 6.39
C PHE A 88 -1.51 5.33 6.63
N LEU A 89 -0.44 5.64 7.37
CA LEU A 89 0.64 4.69 7.65
C LEU A 89 0.15 3.51 8.52
N GLY A 90 -0.60 3.79 9.59
CA GLY A 90 -1.13 2.76 10.48
C GLY A 90 -2.09 1.80 9.78
N TRP A 91 -2.98 2.32 8.92
CA TRP A 91 -3.94 1.52 8.17
C TRP A 91 -3.25 0.63 7.15
N HIS A 92 -2.32 1.16 6.36
CA HIS A 92 -1.61 0.38 5.35
C HIS A 92 -0.68 -0.67 5.97
N ARG A 93 -0.02 -0.38 7.11
CA ARG A 93 0.70 -1.39 7.90
C ARG A 93 -0.22 -2.55 8.30
N ARG A 94 -1.39 -2.23 8.87
CA ARG A 94 -2.34 -3.26 9.29
C ARG A 94 -2.90 -4.05 8.09
N GLN A 95 -3.08 -3.40 6.94
CA GLN A 95 -3.49 -4.02 5.69
C GLN A 95 -2.44 -5.00 5.14
N MET A 96 -1.17 -4.61 5.14
CA MET A 96 -0.08 -5.51 4.76
C MET A 96 -0.05 -6.72 5.69
N PHE A 97 -0.24 -6.49 6.98
CA PHE A 97 -0.35 -7.57 7.94
C PHE A 97 -1.57 -8.48 7.67
N GLU A 98 -2.77 -7.95 7.36
CA GLU A 98 -3.96 -8.76 6.99
C GLU A 98 -3.70 -9.65 5.76
N MET A 99 -3.07 -9.11 4.72
CA MET A 99 -2.72 -9.90 3.53
C MET A 99 -1.67 -10.97 3.84
N GLU A 100 -0.61 -10.60 4.55
CA GLU A 100 0.45 -11.51 4.97
C GLU A 100 -0.10 -12.66 5.81
N GLN A 101 -1.03 -12.35 6.71
CA GLN A 101 -1.74 -13.33 7.50
C GLN A 101 -2.48 -14.36 6.65
N ALA A 102 -3.22 -13.88 5.66
CA ALA A 102 -3.97 -14.75 4.76
C ALA A 102 -3.04 -15.61 3.86
N VAL A 103 -1.91 -15.06 3.41
CA VAL A 103 -0.86 -15.84 2.72
C VAL A 103 -0.32 -16.94 3.62
N GLN A 104 -0.07 -16.61 4.89
CA GLN A 104 0.50 -17.54 5.85
C GLN A 104 -0.47 -18.63 6.33
N ASP A 105 -1.79 -18.42 6.18
CA ASP A 105 -2.80 -19.47 6.36
C ASP A 105 -2.68 -20.58 5.32
N ILE A 106 -2.17 -20.23 4.13
CA ILE A 106 -1.90 -21.17 3.04
C ILE A 106 -0.52 -21.80 3.23
N ASN A 107 0.51 -20.98 3.50
CA ASN A 107 1.87 -21.43 3.76
C ASN A 107 2.55 -20.56 4.82
N PRO A 108 2.73 -21.05 6.07
CA PRO A 108 3.22 -20.23 7.19
C PRO A 108 4.69 -19.81 7.06
N GLU A 109 5.44 -20.39 6.13
CA GLU A 109 6.85 -20.08 5.86
C GLU A 109 7.04 -18.88 4.93
N ILE A 110 5.96 -18.36 4.33
CA ILE A 110 6.03 -17.29 3.33
C ILE A 110 5.67 -15.95 3.94
N SER A 111 6.51 -14.95 3.73
CA SER A 111 6.26 -13.54 4.02
C SER A 111 5.98 -12.73 2.76
N LEU A 112 5.37 -11.56 2.93
CA LEU A 112 5.39 -10.55 1.87
C LEU A 112 6.81 -10.03 1.68
N ALA A 113 7.16 -9.74 0.43
CA ALA A 113 8.40 -9.05 0.10
C ALA A 113 8.12 -7.58 -0.23
N PHE A 114 9.14 -6.73 -0.14
CA PHE A 114 9.04 -5.34 -0.53
C PHE A 114 9.76 -5.09 -1.86
N TRP A 115 9.31 -4.06 -2.58
CA TRP A 115 9.95 -3.56 -3.78
C TRP A 115 10.58 -2.19 -3.49
N ASN A 116 11.91 -2.16 -3.32
CA ASN A 116 12.64 -0.90 -3.21
C ASN A 116 12.66 -0.17 -4.56
N SER A 117 11.59 0.59 -4.81
CA SER A 117 11.38 1.36 -6.04
C SER A 117 12.36 2.53 -6.20
N SER A 118 13.12 2.88 -5.15
CA SER A 118 14.17 3.89 -5.25
C SER A 118 15.39 3.42 -6.04
N VAL A 119 15.59 2.11 -6.10
CA VAL A 119 16.73 1.46 -6.78
C VAL A 119 16.25 0.62 -7.97
N ASN A 120 15.17 -0.15 -7.80
CA ASN A 120 14.70 -1.12 -8.78
C ASN A 120 13.66 -0.51 -9.72
N GLN A 121 14.10 0.20 -10.77
CA GLN A 121 13.21 0.96 -11.66
C GLN A 121 13.05 0.39 -13.08
N SER A 122 13.59 -0.80 -13.37
CA SER A 122 13.50 -1.38 -14.72
C SER A 122 12.09 -1.88 -15.03
N THR A 123 11.53 -1.51 -16.18
CA THR A 123 10.25 -2.02 -16.70
C THR A 123 10.32 -3.48 -17.16
N THR A 124 11.52 -4.05 -17.27
CA THR A 124 11.77 -5.45 -17.62
C THR A 124 12.65 -6.13 -16.56
N GLY A 125 12.62 -5.63 -15.33
CA GLY A 125 13.34 -6.23 -14.21
C GLY A 125 12.67 -7.50 -13.68
N PRO A 126 13.36 -8.26 -12.81
CA PRO A 126 12.89 -9.55 -12.30
C PRO A 126 11.56 -9.50 -11.54
N LEU A 127 11.17 -8.34 -11.01
CA LEU A 127 9.87 -8.15 -10.38
C LEU A 127 8.72 -8.43 -11.36
N TRP A 128 8.92 -8.08 -12.64
CA TRP A 128 7.90 -8.12 -13.69
C TRP A 128 7.97 -9.37 -14.57
N GLU A 129 8.85 -10.31 -14.24
CA GLU A 129 8.94 -11.61 -14.92
C GLU A 129 7.71 -12.48 -14.61
N GLU A 130 7.41 -13.44 -15.49
CA GLU A 130 6.20 -14.29 -15.42
C GLU A 130 6.14 -15.11 -14.12
N GLU A 131 7.32 -15.47 -13.60
CA GLU A 131 7.55 -16.25 -12.41
C GLU A 131 7.13 -15.52 -11.12
N LEU A 132 7.08 -14.18 -11.14
CA LEU A 132 6.68 -13.36 -9.99
C LEU A 132 5.43 -12.53 -10.30
N LEU A 133 5.55 -11.23 -10.66
CA LEU A 133 4.37 -10.39 -10.86
C LEU A 133 3.87 -10.35 -12.30
N GLY A 134 4.69 -10.76 -13.28
CA GLY A 134 4.42 -10.61 -14.71
C GLY A 134 3.14 -11.31 -15.16
N SER A 135 2.96 -12.57 -14.76
CA SER A 135 1.83 -13.40 -15.22
C SER A 135 0.46 -12.86 -14.79
N PHE A 136 0.39 -12.14 -13.67
CA PHE A 136 -0.84 -11.48 -13.23
C PHE A 136 -1.30 -10.41 -14.22
N ASN A 137 -0.40 -9.72 -14.93
CA ASN A 137 -0.81 -8.63 -15.81
C ASN A 137 -1.81 -9.11 -16.88
N ALA A 138 -1.52 -10.24 -17.51
CA ALA A 138 -2.42 -10.89 -18.47
C ALA A 138 -3.56 -11.65 -17.77
N ASN A 139 -3.23 -12.51 -16.80
CA ASN A 139 -4.21 -13.41 -16.19
C ASN A 139 -5.31 -12.67 -15.43
N TRP A 140 -4.97 -11.50 -14.87
CA TRP A 140 -5.85 -10.67 -14.06
C TRP A 140 -6.31 -9.42 -14.79
N SER A 141 -5.94 -9.26 -16.07
CA SER A 141 -6.32 -8.10 -16.90
C SER A 141 -5.99 -6.75 -16.25
N LEU A 142 -4.80 -6.65 -15.66
CA LEU A 142 -4.37 -5.48 -14.90
C LEU A 142 -4.03 -4.30 -15.83
N ASN A 143 -3.65 -4.58 -17.09
CA ASN A 143 -3.32 -3.55 -18.07
C ASN A 143 -2.28 -2.54 -17.53
N ARG A 144 -1.26 -3.05 -16.83
CA ARG A 144 -0.13 -2.25 -16.35
C ARG A 144 0.56 -1.56 -17.52
N ASN A 145 1.03 -0.33 -17.30
CA ASN A 145 1.75 0.49 -18.28
C ASN A 145 3.03 1.03 -17.65
N LEU A 146 3.94 0.10 -17.33
CA LEU A 146 5.14 0.35 -16.54
C LEU A 146 5.99 1.48 -17.13
N GLY A 147 6.32 2.48 -16.32
CA GLY A 147 7.21 3.58 -16.69
C GLY A 147 6.63 4.61 -17.66
N ALA A 148 5.34 4.55 -17.97
CA ALA A 148 4.71 5.53 -18.84
C ALA A 148 4.48 6.90 -18.17
N ASN A 149 4.37 6.93 -16.84
CA ASN A 149 4.04 8.13 -16.07
C ASN A 149 4.82 8.19 -14.76
N GLY A 150 5.04 9.41 -14.26
CA GLY A 150 5.63 9.68 -12.93
C GLY A 150 7.09 9.21 -12.79
N PRO A 151 7.94 9.93 -12.06
CA PRO A 151 9.19 9.33 -11.60
C PRO A 151 8.90 8.40 -10.41
N LEU A 152 9.61 7.28 -10.35
CA LEU A 152 9.84 6.55 -9.11
C LEU A 152 10.77 7.37 -8.21
N PRO A 153 10.74 7.16 -6.88
CA PRO A 153 11.61 7.92 -5.98
C PRO A 153 13.08 7.64 -6.29
N THR A 154 13.97 8.54 -5.91
CA THR A 154 15.41 8.35 -5.92
C THR A 154 15.93 8.03 -4.51
N PRO A 155 17.11 7.42 -4.36
CA PRO A 155 17.67 7.19 -3.03
C PRO A 155 17.92 8.50 -2.25
N VAL A 156 18.14 9.61 -2.95
CA VAL A 156 18.29 10.94 -2.34
C VAL A 156 16.96 11.40 -1.74
N GLU A 157 15.85 11.29 -2.48
CA GLU A 157 14.53 11.65 -1.97
C GLU A 157 14.12 10.80 -0.75
N ILE A 158 14.47 9.51 -0.73
CA ILE A 158 14.27 8.67 0.47
C ILE A 158 15.15 9.17 1.63
N SER A 159 16.42 9.49 1.37
CA SER A 159 17.33 10.01 2.40
C SER A 159 16.89 11.36 2.97
N ASP A 160 16.35 12.25 2.13
CA ASP A 160 15.80 13.54 2.55
C ASP A 160 14.54 13.34 3.39
N LEU A 161 13.67 12.41 3.00
CA LEU A 161 12.49 12.03 3.77
C LEU A 161 12.87 11.47 5.16
N MET A 162 13.93 10.65 5.26
CA MET A 162 14.44 10.13 6.54
C MET A 162 14.95 11.21 7.49
N ALA A 163 15.31 12.39 6.98
CA ALA A 163 15.78 13.49 7.81
C ALA A 163 14.64 14.27 8.49
N GLU A 164 13.39 14.10 8.06
CA GLU A 164 12.27 14.80 8.65
C GLU A 164 11.95 14.28 10.05
N THR A 165 11.82 15.18 11.02
CA THR A 165 11.66 14.82 12.45
C THR A 165 10.21 14.93 12.92
N ASP A 166 9.38 15.66 12.19
CA ASP A 166 7.95 15.78 12.47
C ASP A 166 7.18 14.67 11.75
N PHE A 167 6.49 13.84 12.52
CA PHE A 167 5.76 12.68 12.01
C PHE A 167 4.71 13.03 10.95
N LEU A 168 3.97 14.13 11.12
CA LEU A 168 2.89 14.50 10.21
C LEU A 168 3.44 15.05 8.90
N VAL A 169 4.54 15.81 8.96
CA VAL A 169 5.28 16.25 7.77
C VAL A 169 5.89 15.06 7.03
N PHE A 170 6.49 14.12 7.76
CA PHE A 170 7.03 12.87 7.20
C PHE A 170 5.94 12.05 6.50
N SER A 171 4.84 11.73 7.20
CA SER A 171 3.71 10.95 6.68
C SER A 171 3.14 11.56 5.40
N ASN A 172 2.83 12.86 5.43
CA ASN A 172 2.29 13.58 4.27
C ASN A 172 3.28 13.63 3.09
N THR A 173 4.57 13.81 3.35
CA THR A 173 5.60 13.83 2.31
C THR A 173 5.77 12.45 1.67
N LEU A 174 5.84 11.40 2.49
CA LEU A 174 5.91 10.02 2.05
C LEU A 174 4.72 9.69 1.14
N GLU A 175 3.49 9.96 1.60
CA GLU A 175 2.25 9.60 0.92
C GLU A 175 2.10 10.31 -0.43
N ARG A 176 2.28 11.64 -0.44
CA ARG A 176 1.92 12.47 -1.60
C ARG A 176 2.98 12.52 -2.67
N GLN A 177 4.25 12.28 -2.33
CA GLN A 177 5.34 12.41 -3.28
C GLN A 177 5.74 11.08 -3.92
N ALA A 178 6.85 11.09 -4.67
CA ALA A 178 7.39 9.93 -5.36
C ALA A 178 7.49 8.64 -4.48
N PRO A 179 7.85 8.68 -3.18
CA PRO A 179 8.00 7.47 -2.36
C PRO A 179 6.79 6.54 -2.34
N HIS A 180 5.57 7.06 -2.32
CA HIS A 180 4.33 6.28 -2.42
C HIS A 180 3.62 6.52 -3.76
N ARG A 181 3.23 7.77 -4.06
CA ARG A 181 2.46 8.12 -5.27
C ARG A 181 3.19 7.75 -6.57
N GLY A 182 4.52 7.84 -6.59
CA GLY A 182 5.33 7.56 -7.77
C GLY A 182 5.10 6.14 -8.31
N ALA A 183 5.12 5.14 -7.43
CA ALA A 183 4.92 3.74 -7.81
C ALA A 183 3.52 3.45 -8.34
N HIS A 184 2.48 4.01 -7.72
CA HIS A 184 1.08 3.89 -8.18
C HIS A 184 0.93 4.35 -9.64
N VAL A 185 1.48 5.53 -9.93
CA VAL A 185 1.40 6.15 -11.27
C VAL A 185 2.32 5.44 -12.27
N TRP A 186 3.51 5.01 -11.84
CA TRP A 186 4.51 4.34 -12.69
C TRP A 186 4.05 2.95 -13.13
N ILE A 187 3.37 2.19 -12.26
CA ILE A 187 2.83 0.88 -12.63
C ILE A 187 1.62 1.02 -13.56
N GLY A 188 0.73 1.98 -13.28
CA GLY A 188 -0.51 2.16 -14.04
C GLY A 188 -1.54 1.05 -13.80
N GLY A 189 -2.56 0.94 -14.67
CA GLY A 189 -3.67 0.02 -14.44
C GLY A 189 -4.41 0.33 -13.12
N PRO A 190 -4.86 -0.67 -12.36
CA PRO A 190 -5.46 -0.47 -11.03
C PRO A 190 -4.57 0.30 -10.05
N MET A 191 -3.24 0.19 -10.16
CA MET A 191 -2.31 0.91 -9.28
C MET A 191 -2.48 2.43 -9.39
N ASN A 192 -2.91 2.97 -10.52
CA ASN A 192 -3.21 4.40 -10.63
C ASN A 192 -4.68 4.71 -10.28
N SER A 193 -5.27 4.02 -9.30
CA SER A 193 -6.66 4.21 -8.88
C SER A 193 -6.90 3.81 -7.42
N PRO A 194 -8.04 4.21 -6.81
CA PRO A 194 -8.44 3.72 -5.50
C PRO A 194 -8.69 2.20 -5.43
N LEU A 195 -8.66 1.48 -6.55
CA LEU A 195 -8.75 0.02 -6.60
C LEU A 195 -7.36 -0.65 -6.69
N SER A 196 -6.30 0.07 -6.34
CA SER A 196 -4.91 -0.40 -6.41
C SER A 196 -4.63 -1.70 -5.64
N PRO A 197 -5.29 -2.05 -4.50
CA PRO A 197 -5.08 -3.33 -3.84
C PRO A 197 -5.46 -4.57 -4.68
N ARG A 198 -6.11 -4.40 -5.85
CA ARG A 198 -6.37 -5.49 -6.80
C ARG A 198 -5.11 -6.01 -7.49
N ASP A 199 -4.07 -5.18 -7.58
CA ASP A 199 -2.81 -5.56 -8.21
C ASP A 199 -1.86 -6.12 -7.14
N PRO A 200 -1.30 -7.34 -7.28
CA PRO A 200 -0.28 -7.87 -6.37
C PRO A 200 0.92 -6.95 -6.14
N ALA A 201 1.25 -6.08 -7.12
CA ALA A 201 2.32 -5.09 -6.97
C ALA A 201 2.04 -4.09 -5.84
N PHE A 202 0.78 -3.88 -5.46
CA PHE A 202 0.39 -3.06 -4.32
C PHE A 202 1.05 -3.54 -3.02
N TYR A 203 1.05 -4.84 -2.76
CA TYR A 203 1.57 -5.40 -1.50
C TYR A 203 3.09 -5.33 -1.42
N PHE A 204 3.78 -5.43 -2.55
CA PHE A 204 5.23 -5.19 -2.63
C PHE A 204 5.57 -3.72 -2.43
N HIS A 205 4.78 -2.83 -3.03
CA HIS A 205 4.95 -1.40 -2.91
C HIS A 205 4.66 -0.90 -1.47
N HIS A 206 3.54 -1.30 -0.88
CA HIS A 206 3.15 -0.90 0.46
C HIS A 206 3.98 -1.57 1.55
N SER A 207 4.55 -2.75 1.31
CA SER A 207 5.59 -3.31 2.19
C SER A 207 6.87 -2.46 2.19
N PHE A 208 7.20 -1.80 1.08
CA PHE A 208 8.33 -0.85 1.01
C PHE A 208 7.99 0.48 1.70
N VAL A 209 6.77 0.99 1.52
CA VAL A 209 6.27 2.16 2.28
C VAL A 209 6.31 1.88 3.78
N ASP A 210 5.84 0.71 4.20
CA ASP A 210 5.87 0.28 5.59
C ASP A 210 7.31 0.15 6.12
N LYS A 211 8.25 -0.36 5.30
CA LYS A 211 9.68 -0.39 5.63
C LYS A 211 10.23 1.02 5.84
N ILE A 212 9.93 1.96 4.95
CA ILE A 212 10.39 3.35 5.09
C ILE A 212 9.89 3.95 6.41
N TRP A 213 8.66 3.67 6.81
CA TRP A 213 8.15 4.11 8.12
C TRP A 213 8.83 3.39 9.29
N HIS A 214 9.07 2.08 9.19
CA HIS A 214 9.85 1.34 10.18
C HIS A 214 11.25 1.92 10.36
N ASP A 215 11.99 2.13 9.27
CA ASP A 215 13.34 2.71 9.29
C ASP A 215 13.33 4.12 9.91
N TRP A 216 12.29 4.92 9.62
CA TRP A 216 12.09 6.23 10.23
C TRP A 216 11.84 6.16 11.73
N GLU A 217 11.00 5.22 12.19
CA GLU A 217 10.72 4.99 13.60
C GLU A 217 11.96 4.54 14.38
N GLU A 218 12.84 3.72 13.79
CA GLU A 218 14.10 3.33 14.43
C GLU A 218 15.02 4.54 14.68
N ILE A 219 14.93 5.60 13.86
CA ILE A 219 15.71 6.84 14.01
C ILE A 219 15.04 7.82 14.98
N HIS A 220 13.73 8.03 14.86
CA HIS A 220 13.03 9.17 15.49
C HIS A 220 12.15 8.79 16.69
N GLN A 221 11.57 7.58 16.69
CA GLN A 221 10.73 7.04 17.77
C GLN A 221 9.63 8.02 18.23
N SER A 222 8.98 8.70 17.27
CA SER A 222 8.13 9.86 17.56
C SER A 222 6.79 9.85 16.84
N SER A 223 6.43 8.76 16.14
CA SER A 223 5.08 8.60 15.59
C SER A 223 4.03 8.71 16.70
N SER A 224 2.98 9.47 16.45
CA SER A 224 1.86 9.60 17.36
C SER A 224 0.59 9.88 16.57
N PHE A 225 -0.43 9.07 16.84
CA PHE A 225 -1.74 9.17 16.23
C PHE A 225 -2.76 9.68 17.26
N ILE A 226 -3.58 10.65 16.86
CA ILE A 226 -4.76 11.04 17.65
C ILE A 226 -5.89 9.99 17.55
N PRO A 227 -6.16 9.39 16.36
CA PRO A 227 -7.12 8.29 16.26
C PRO A 227 -6.71 7.10 17.12
N THR A 228 -7.70 6.45 17.74
CA THR A 228 -7.54 5.24 18.58
C THR A 228 -8.17 4.00 17.94
N SER A 229 -8.58 4.12 16.67
CA SER A 229 -9.19 3.07 15.88
C SER A 229 -8.90 3.33 14.41
N LEU A 230 -8.51 2.29 13.69
CA LEU A 230 -8.34 2.35 12.24
C LEU A 230 -9.67 2.00 11.54
N LEU A 231 -9.96 2.67 10.42
CA LEU A 231 -11.03 2.25 9.51
C LEU A 231 -10.83 0.78 9.13
N ARG A 232 -11.92 0.00 8.97
CA ARG A 232 -11.92 -1.47 8.77
C ARG A 232 -11.54 -2.28 10.02
N TYR A 233 -10.64 -1.79 10.87
CA TYR A 233 -10.14 -2.47 12.06
C TYR A 233 -10.67 -1.80 13.33
N ASP A 234 -11.99 -1.61 13.39
CA ASP A 234 -12.71 -0.94 14.47
C ASP A 234 -13.52 -1.92 15.35
N GLY A 235 -13.35 -3.24 15.12
CA GLY A 235 -14.14 -4.27 15.80
C GLY A 235 -15.52 -4.51 15.20
N THR A 236 -15.86 -3.89 14.07
CA THR A 236 -17.19 -4.01 13.45
C THR A 236 -17.18 -4.62 12.06
N TYR A 237 -16.10 -4.45 11.30
CA TYR A 237 -16.00 -5.01 9.95
C TYR A 237 -15.93 -6.54 10.00
N VAL A 238 -16.65 -7.20 9.10
CA VAL A 238 -16.70 -8.66 9.00
C VAL A 238 -16.23 -9.08 7.62
N PHE A 239 -15.15 -9.85 7.58
CA PHE A 239 -14.69 -10.51 6.36
C PHE A 239 -14.75 -12.02 6.56
N ASN A 240 -15.29 -12.76 5.58
CA ASN A 240 -15.40 -14.21 5.63
C ASN A 240 -16.06 -14.78 6.92
N GLY A 241 -17.00 -14.03 7.52
CA GLY A 241 -17.67 -14.44 8.77
C GLY A 241 -16.85 -14.20 10.04
N GLU A 242 -15.68 -13.58 9.92
CA GLU A 242 -14.79 -13.23 11.02
C GLU A 242 -14.80 -11.73 11.23
N THR A 243 -15.00 -11.29 12.47
CA THR A 243 -14.94 -9.87 12.82
C THR A 243 -13.48 -9.47 13.03
N LEU A 244 -13.03 -8.46 12.28
CA LEU A 244 -11.67 -7.96 12.43
C LEU A 244 -11.53 -7.22 13.77
N PRO A 245 -10.41 -7.40 14.50
CA PRO A 245 -10.23 -6.78 15.80
C PRO A 245 -10.12 -5.26 15.69
N LEU A 246 -10.47 -4.58 16.79
CA LEU A 246 -10.13 -3.17 16.99
C LEU A 246 -8.60 -3.03 17.04
N VAL A 247 -8.06 -2.08 16.28
CA VAL A 247 -6.63 -1.75 16.27
C VAL A 247 -6.46 -0.26 16.53
N ASP A 248 -5.76 0.07 17.63
CA ASP A 248 -5.24 1.40 17.87
C ASP A 248 -3.94 1.58 17.06
N PRO A 249 -3.83 2.61 16.20
CA PRO A 249 -2.61 2.82 15.42
C PRO A 249 -1.36 3.07 16.27
N ASN A 250 -1.50 3.56 17.52
CA ASN A 250 -0.38 3.75 18.42
C ASN A 250 0.18 2.41 18.96
N ASP A 251 -0.59 1.33 18.92
CA ASP A 251 -0.12 0.00 19.35
C ASP A 251 0.76 -0.68 18.28
N ILE A 252 0.78 -0.14 17.06
CA ILE A 252 1.47 -0.72 15.90
C ILE A 252 2.47 0.25 15.24
N THR A 253 2.91 1.30 15.94
CA THR A 253 4.00 2.18 15.45
C THR A 253 5.33 1.43 15.33
N ASP A 254 5.52 0.42 16.17
CA ASP A 254 6.61 -0.54 16.07
C ASP A 254 6.13 -1.82 15.37
N THR A 255 6.75 -2.21 14.26
CA THR A 255 6.40 -3.44 13.53
C THR A 255 6.63 -4.71 14.33
N ARG A 256 7.53 -4.66 15.33
CA ARG A 256 7.78 -5.77 16.25
C ARG A 256 6.55 -6.11 17.10
N SER A 257 5.62 -5.18 17.31
CA SER A 257 4.31 -5.48 17.93
C SER A 257 3.48 -6.50 17.14
N LEU A 258 3.72 -6.59 15.83
CA LEU A 258 3.10 -7.55 14.91
C LEU A 258 4.00 -8.77 14.65
N GLY A 259 5.20 -8.80 15.21
CA GLY A 259 6.23 -9.79 14.89
C GLY A 259 6.73 -9.69 13.45
N VAL A 260 6.76 -8.47 12.90
CA VAL A 260 7.25 -8.18 11.55
C VAL A 260 8.62 -7.51 11.63
N PHE A 261 9.59 -8.10 10.94
CA PHE A 261 10.96 -7.62 10.77
C PHE A 261 11.26 -7.40 9.28
N TYR A 262 12.35 -6.70 9.02
CA TYR A 262 12.86 -6.50 7.67
C TYR A 262 14.24 -7.14 7.50
N GLY A 263 14.44 -7.80 6.36
CA GLY A 263 15.73 -8.31 5.92
C GLY A 263 16.19 -7.56 4.68
N GLU A 264 17.44 -7.11 4.67
CA GLU A 264 18.06 -6.53 3.48
C GLU A 264 19.58 -6.68 3.49
N ASN A 265 20.20 -6.67 2.32
CA ASN A 265 21.64 -6.80 2.12
C ASN A 265 22.21 -8.08 2.75
N GLY A 266 21.41 -9.16 2.74
CA GLY A 266 21.80 -10.45 3.30
C GLY A 266 21.76 -10.54 4.83
N LEU A 267 21.16 -9.57 5.52
CA LEU A 267 21.02 -9.58 6.98
C LEU A 267 19.58 -9.28 7.41
N ALA A 268 19.05 -10.06 8.35
CA ALA A 268 17.84 -9.77 9.09
C ALA A 268 18.18 -9.73 10.59
N GLN A 269 17.96 -8.58 11.22
CA GLN A 269 18.23 -8.37 12.65
C GLN A 269 16.92 -8.47 13.44
N LEU A 270 16.88 -9.41 14.37
CA LEU A 270 15.73 -9.71 15.22
C LEU A 270 16.08 -9.30 16.66
N ASP A 271 15.94 -8.00 16.92
CA ASP A 271 16.24 -7.40 18.22
C ASP A 271 14.97 -6.84 18.87
N ASN A 272 15.01 -6.66 20.20
CA ASN A 272 13.94 -6.06 21.02
C ASN A 272 12.56 -6.70 20.79
N TYR A 273 12.50 -8.02 20.82
CA TYR A 273 11.28 -8.76 20.53
C TYR A 273 11.00 -9.84 21.56
N ILE A 274 9.74 -9.94 21.94
CA ILE A 274 9.27 -10.97 22.86
C ILE A 274 8.35 -11.88 22.06
N VAL A 275 8.78 -13.13 21.85
CA VAL A 275 7.94 -14.17 21.25
C VAL A 275 6.66 -14.26 22.08
N SER A 276 5.52 -14.08 21.41
CA SER A 276 4.23 -13.95 22.09
C SER A 276 3.25 -15.06 21.73
N ASN A 277 3.43 -15.66 20.56
CA ASN A 277 2.47 -16.53 19.90
C ASN A 277 1.06 -15.92 19.82
N THR A 278 0.96 -14.59 19.83
CA THR A 278 -0.32 -13.86 19.81
C THR A 278 -1.13 -14.21 18.58
N TYR A 279 -0.44 -14.34 17.45
CA TYR A 279 -1.06 -14.62 16.17
C TYR A 279 -0.98 -16.13 15.85
N ARG A 280 0.17 -16.78 16.11
CA ARG A 280 0.47 -18.15 15.61
C ARG A 280 0.92 -19.02 16.78
N PRO A 281 0.51 -20.30 16.83
CA PRO A 281 1.03 -21.25 17.83
C PRO A 281 2.55 -21.42 17.79
N GLU A 282 3.17 -21.16 16.64
CA GLU A 282 4.62 -21.15 16.44
C GLU A 282 4.99 -19.96 15.55
N GLU A 283 5.91 -19.12 16.02
CA GLU A 283 6.41 -17.97 15.25
C GLU A 283 7.61 -18.36 14.39
N ILE A 284 7.46 -18.32 13.06
CA ILE A 284 8.48 -18.77 12.12
C ILE A 284 9.10 -17.56 11.43
N PHE A 285 10.42 -17.42 11.53
CA PHE A 285 11.19 -16.38 10.89
C PHE A 285 12.12 -17.00 9.85
N TYR A 286 11.74 -16.87 8.59
CA TYR A 286 12.50 -17.43 7.46
C TYR A 286 13.24 -16.33 6.68
N TYR A 287 14.54 -16.53 6.44
CA TYR A 287 15.34 -15.68 5.57
C TYR A 287 16.53 -16.44 5.00
N GLN A 288 16.69 -16.46 3.68
CA GLN A 288 17.72 -17.31 3.05
C GLN A 288 19.16 -16.91 3.40
N PHE A 289 19.38 -15.66 3.83
CA PHE A 289 20.70 -15.18 4.24
C PHE A 289 20.82 -15.17 5.78
N THR A 290 21.65 -14.29 6.35
CA THR A 290 21.96 -14.33 7.78
C THR A 290 20.79 -13.79 8.61
N ILE A 291 20.37 -14.56 9.61
CA ILE A 291 19.49 -14.10 10.69
C ILE A 291 20.35 -13.88 11.94
N GLU A 292 20.29 -12.68 12.50
CA GLU A 292 20.87 -12.40 13.82
C GLU A 292 19.75 -12.13 14.81
N ALA A 293 19.69 -12.93 15.88
CA ALA A 293 18.72 -12.74 16.97
C ALA A 293 19.49 -12.42 18.26
N GLY A 294 19.23 -11.25 18.83
CA GLY A 294 20.04 -10.67 19.88
C GLY A 294 19.31 -9.57 20.64
N ASP A 295 20.06 -8.78 21.40
CA ASP A 295 19.63 -7.49 21.96
C ASP A 295 18.15 -7.45 22.41
N ASN A 296 17.82 -8.27 23.42
CA ASN A 296 16.49 -8.47 23.98
C ASN A 296 15.50 -9.26 23.08
N PHE A 297 15.98 -10.22 22.30
CA PHE A 297 15.13 -11.28 21.76
C PHE A 297 14.82 -12.32 22.83
N LEU A 298 13.59 -12.33 23.33
CA LEU A 298 13.16 -13.16 24.44
C LEU A 298 12.11 -14.18 23.98
N ALA A 299 12.31 -15.45 24.32
CA ALA A 299 11.33 -16.53 24.17
C ALA A 299 10.83 -16.99 25.55
N PRO A 300 9.70 -16.44 26.05
CA PRO A 300 9.14 -16.76 27.37
C PRO A 300 8.66 -18.20 27.52
N ALA A 301 8.44 -18.64 28.76
CA ALA A 301 7.90 -19.97 29.01
C ALA A 301 6.50 -20.15 28.37
N GLY A 302 6.28 -21.27 27.69
CA GLY A 302 5.02 -21.58 27.02
C GLY A 302 4.92 -21.05 25.58
N THR A 303 5.95 -20.40 25.05
CA THR A 303 5.99 -19.93 23.66
C THR A 303 6.78 -20.85 22.75
N SER A 304 6.51 -20.80 21.44
CA SER A 304 7.20 -21.55 20.39
C SER A 304 7.64 -20.62 19.27
N SER A 305 8.91 -20.69 18.90
CA SER A 305 9.46 -19.92 17.77
C SER A 305 10.54 -20.70 17.04
N ARG A 306 10.67 -20.45 15.74
CA ARG A 306 11.65 -21.06 14.86
C ARG A 306 12.35 -20.02 14.00
N LEU A 307 13.68 -20.05 13.99
CA LEU A 307 14.50 -19.32 13.02
C LEU A 307 14.96 -20.29 11.94
N GLU A 308 14.80 -19.93 10.69
CA GLU A 308 15.16 -20.77 9.56
C GLU A 308 15.89 -19.96 8.49
N SER A 309 17.10 -20.41 8.15
CA SER A 309 17.97 -19.76 7.17
C SER A 309 18.66 -20.78 6.28
N VAL A 310 19.11 -20.38 5.10
CA VAL A 310 19.93 -21.24 4.23
C VAL A 310 21.43 -21.05 4.53
N THR A 311 21.83 -19.88 5.04
CA THR A 311 23.25 -19.57 5.26
C THR A 311 23.67 -19.65 6.71
N GLU A 312 23.06 -18.86 7.60
CA GLU A 312 23.59 -18.63 8.94
C GLU A 312 22.52 -18.08 9.90
N ILE A 313 22.54 -18.58 11.13
CA ILE A 313 21.75 -18.06 12.25
C ILE A 313 22.73 -17.76 13.39
N ASN A 314 22.83 -16.49 13.77
CA ASN A 314 23.64 -16.05 14.89
C ASN A 314 22.73 -15.69 16.08
N LEU A 315 22.88 -16.43 17.18
CA LEU A 315 22.30 -16.04 18.46
C LEU A 315 23.34 -15.20 19.21
N THR A 316 23.15 -13.88 19.21
CA THR A 316 24.09 -12.93 19.80
C THR A 316 23.70 -12.61 21.26
N PRO A 317 24.57 -11.94 22.05
CA PRO A 317 24.21 -11.55 23.41
C PRO A 317 22.88 -10.79 23.45
N GLY A 318 22.01 -11.11 24.42
CA GLY A 318 20.66 -10.56 24.51
C GLY A 318 19.56 -11.49 24.01
N PHE A 319 19.90 -12.59 23.34
CA PHE A 319 18.98 -13.71 23.11
C PHE A 319 18.76 -14.52 24.41
N GLU A 320 17.51 -14.71 24.82
CA GLU A 320 17.15 -15.59 25.95
C GLU A 320 15.95 -16.47 25.64
N ALA A 321 16.09 -17.77 25.89
CA ALA A 321 14.97 -18.73 25.90
C ALA A 321 14.71 -19.22 27.33
N ALA A 322 13.55 -18.88 27.88
CA ALA A 322 13.18 -19.21 29.26
C ALA A 322 12.84 -20.71 29.42
N PRO A 323 13.09 -21.33 30.59
CA PRO A 323 12.69 -22.70 30.84
C PRO A 323 11.20 -22.92 30.57
N GLY A 324 10.88 -23.81 29.63
CA GLY A 324 9.51 -24.10 29.20
C GLY A 324 9.10 -23.44 27.88
N SER A 325 9.96 -22.67 27.23
CA SER A 325 9.79 -22.28 25.83
C SER A 325 10.26 -23.38 24.87
N SER A 326 9.79 -23.33 23.62
CA SER A 326 10.27 -24.14 22.50
C SER A 326 10.96 -23.21 21.50
N PHE A 327 12.26 -23.38 21.31
CA PHE A 327 13.02 -22.61 20.33
C PHE A 327 13.79 -23.55 19.41
N GLU A 328 13.64 -23.36 18.10
CA GLU A 328 14.33 -24.12 17.07
C GLU A 328 15.11 -23.18 16.13
N ALA A 329 16.33 -23.56 15.76
CA ALA A 329 17.13 -22.87 14.75
C ALA A 329 17.56 -23.89 13.68
N LEU A 330 17.15 -23.68 12.43
CA LEU A 330 17.36 -24.59 11.31
C LEU A 330 18.21 -23.93 10.22
N ILE A 331 19.20 -24.68 9.73
CA ILE A 331 19.89 -24.36 8.49
C ILE A 331 19.32 -25.26 7.40
N ASP A 332 18.51 -24.69 6.52
CA ASP A 332 17.92 -25.37 5.37
C ASP A 332 19.03 -25.67 4.34
N THR A 333 19.14 -26.95 3.97
CA THR A 333 20.17 -27.44 3.05
C THR A 333 19.77 -27.32 1.58
N GLU A 334 18.52 -26.98 1.27
CA GLU A 334 18.02 -26.88 -0.10
C GLU A 334 17.25 -25.57 -0.32
N ASN A 335 17.76 -24.67 -1.17
CA ASN A 335 16.97 -23.58 -1.78
C ASN A 335 15.79 -24.10 -2.65
N ASN A 336 15.63 -25.42 -2.72
CA ASN A 336 14.63 -26.17 -3.45
C ASN A 336 13.74 -26.92 -2.45
N GLY A 337 13.08 -26.20 -1.52
CA GLY A 337 11.87 -26.74 -0.91
C GLY A 337 11.02 -27.32 -2.05
N THR A 338 10.87 -28.65 -2.10
CA THR A 338 10.20 -29.30 -3.23
C THR A 338 8.85 -28.62 -3.36
N SER A 339 8.59 -27.91 -4.46
CA SER A 339 7.35 -27.18 -4.65
C SER A 339 6.23 -28.12 -4.24
N LYS A 340 5.56 -27.83 -3.13
CA LYS A 340 4.36 -28.60 -2.76
C LYS A 340 3.51 -28.51 -4.00
N SER A 341 3.12 -29.64 -4.59
CA SER A 341 2.36 -29.62 -5.83
C SER A 341 1.10 -28.79 -5.58
N GLY A 342 1.16 -27.51 -5.94
CA GLY A 342 0.16 -26.55 -5.54
C GLY A 342 -1.16 -27.00 -6.15
N PRO A 343 -2.30 -26.81 -5.46
CA PRO A 343 -3.59 -27.00 -6.09
C PRO A 343 -3.63 -26.27 -7.44
N ILE A 344 -4.33 -26.85 -8.41
CA ILE A 344 -4.42 -26.32 -9.78
C ILE A 344 -4.75 -24.82 -9.71
N ARG A 345 -3.87 -23.97 -10.27
CA ARG A 345 -4.09 -22.52 -10.38
C ARG A 345 -5.41 -22.28 -11.12
N LEU A 346 -6.46 -21.95 -10.39
CA LEU A 346 -7.72 -21.52 -10.98
C LEU A 346 -7.53 -20.08 -11.45
N VAL A 347 -7.37 -19.90 -12.75
CA VAL A 347 -7.36 -18.57 -13.35
C VAL A 347 -8.79 -18.04 -13.26
N ASN A 348 -9.02 -17.09 -12.35
CA ASN A 348 -10.29 -16.41 -12.24
C ASN A 348 -10.18 -15.05 -12.97
N PRO A 349 -10.57 -14.97 -14.25
CA PRO A 349 -10.52 -13.71 -14.99
C PRO A 349 -11.46 -12.70 -14.32
N TYR A 350 -10.92 -11.55 -13.93
CA TYR A 350 -11.73 -10.52 -13.28
C TYR A 350 -12.77 -9.93 -14.26
N PRO A 351 -14.01 -9.68 -13.82
CA PRO A 351 -14.91 -8.82 -14.55
C PRO A 351 -14.37 -7.38 -14.54
N TYR A 352 -14.08 -6.86 -15.73
CA TYR A 352 -13.53 -5.53 -15.96
C TYR A 352 -14.66 -4.49 -16.14
N SER A 353 -14.47 -3.30 -15.58
CA SER A 353 -15.28 -2.12 -15.94
C SER A 353 -14.45 -1.21 -16.84
N GLU A 354 -14.97 -0.88 -18.03
CA GLU A 354 -14.31 0.03 -18.99
C GLU A 354 -13.92 1.39 -18.41
N ASP A 355 -14.52 1.77 -17.29
CA ASP A 355 -14.28 3.04 -16.61
C ASP A 355 -13.04 3.06 -15.71
N LEU A 356 -12.45 1.90 -15.38
CA LEU A 356 -11.27 1.74 -14.53
C LEU A 356 -9.95 2.24 -15.16
N PHE A 357 -9.88 2.30 -16.49
CA PHE A 357 -8.68 2.71 -17.22
C PHE A 357 -8.76 4.13 -17.79
N LYS A 358 -9.75 4.92 -17.35
CA LYS A 358 -9.70 6.38 -17.59
C LYS A 358 -8.50 6.91 -16.79
N PRO A 359 -7.45 7.45 -17.46
CA PRO A 359 -6.22 7.82 -16.77
C PRO A 359 -6.52 8.83 -15.68
N ILE A 360 -6.13 8.51 -14.44
CA ILE A 360 -6.07 9.52 -13.39
C ILE A 360 -4.81 10.34 -13.66
N VAL A 361 -5.01 11.57 -14.18
CA VAL A 361 -3.93 12.48 -14.53
C VAL A 361 -3.61 13.33 -13.29
N TRP A 362 -2.58 12.90 -12.57
CA TRP A 362 -2.04 13.63 -11.44
C TRP A 362 -0.84 14.48 -11.87
N GLU A 363 -1.01 15.80 -11.98
CA GLU A 363 0.11 16.73 -12.17
C GLU A 363 0.67 17.18 -10.82
N GLU A 364 1.94 16.86 -10.57
CA GLU A 364 2.75 17.39 -9.48
C GLU A 364 4.06 17.96 -10.02
N GLY A 365 4.44 19.12 -9.46
CA GLY A 365 5.83 19.59 -9.43
C GLY A 365 6.32 20.34 -10.66
N ASP A 366 6.58 21.63 -10.49
CA ASP A 366 7.23 22.51 -11.45
C ASP A 366 8.66 22.03 -11.82
N ALA A 367 8.86 21.47 -13.02
CA ALA A 367 10.16 21.50 -13.71
C ALA A 367 10.06 21.28 -15.24
N ILE A 368 10.32 22.38 -15.94
CA ILE A 368 10.71 22.60 -17.35
C ILE A 368 11.10 21.34 -18.17
N ALA A 369 10.35 21.07 -19.25
CA ALA A 369 10.88 20.47 -20.46
C ALA A 369 10.30 21.16 -21.71
N ASN A 370 11.22 21.65 -22.55
CA ASN A 370 10.94 22.31 -23.81
C ASN A 370 10.24 21.38 -24.82
N ASP A 371 9.37 21.99 -25.63
CA ASP A 371 8.91 21.52 -26.93
C ASP A 371 7.66 20.62 -27.01
N LYS A 372 6.64 20.93 -26.20
CA LYS A 372 5.24 20.72 -26.61
C LYS A 372 4.42 21.99 -26.41
N ASN A 373 3.70 22.36 -27.47
CA ASN A 373 2.99 23.62 -27.61
C ASN A 373 1.91 23.83 -26.53
N VAL A 374 1.89 25.04 -25.98
CA VAL A 374 0.87 25.70 -25.14
C VAL A 374 1.01 25.51 -23.62
N ILE A 375 2.01 26.15 -23.02
CA ILE A 375 1.85 26.76 -21.68
C ILE A 375 0.99 28.03 -21.89
N ILE A 376 0.20 28.55 -20.94
CA ILE A 376 0.51 29.83 -20.25
C ILE A 376 -0.63 30.11 -19.22
N ALA A 377 -0.35 29.84 -17.94
CA ALA A 377 -0.89 30.56 -16.76
C ALA A 377 -2.42 30.62 -16.49
N ALA A 378 -2.83 30.14 -15.30
CA ALA A 378 -4.13 30.45 -14.70
C ALA A 378 -3.93 31.39 -13.51
N HIS A 379 -4.49 32.60 -13.55
CA HIS A 379 -4.28 33.60 -12.51
C HIS A 379 -5.55 34.40 -12.16
N PRO A 380 -5.70 34.87 -10.89
CA PRO A 380 -4.87 34.47 -9.75
C PRO A 380 -5.07 32.99 -9.44
N ASN A 381 -4.03 32.32 -8.94
CA ASN A 381 -4.10 30.96 -8.44
C ASN A 381 -3.20 30.92 -7.21
N PRO A 382 -3.74 30.92 -5.97
CA PRO A 382 -5.15 30.70 -5.64
C PRO A 382 -6.13 31.80 -6.11
N PHE A 383 -7.35 31.43 -6.53
CA PHE A 383 -8.41 32.34 -6.98
C PHE A 383 -9.52 32.47 -5.93
N THR A 384 -10.19 33.63 -5.91
CA THR A 384 -11.35 33.85 -5.04
C THR A 384 -12.65 33.78 -5.83
N GLU A 385 -12.87 34.65 -6.80
CA GLU A 385 -14.17 34.74 -7.49
C GLU A 385 -14.07 34.62 -9.01
N LYS A 386 -12.84 34.78 -9.52
CA LYS A 386 -12.55 34.78 -10.94
C LYS A 386 -11.23 34.11 -11.22
N ILE A 387 -11.16 33.43 -12.35
CA ILE A 387 -9.93 32.86 -12.86
C ILE A 387 -9.78 33.18 -14.34
N THR A 388 -8.56 33.58 -14.72
CA THR A 388 -8.22 33.93 -16.10
C THR A 388 -7.27 32.87 -16.64
N ILE A 389 -7.59 32.31 -17.81
CA ILE A 389 -6.77 31.34 -18.53
C ILE A 389 -6.35 31.98 -19.85
N ASN A 390 -5.05 32.01 -20.12
CA ASN A 390 -4.51 32.52 -21.38
C ASN A 390 -4.14 31.35 -22.32
N LEU A 391 -4.59 31.42 -23.56
CA LEU A 391 -4.25 30.49 -24.63
C LEU A 391 -3.15 31.08 -25.50
N SER A 392 -2.26 30.23 -26.01
CA SER A 392 -1.17 30.67 -26.90
C SER A 392 -1.65 31.14 -28.28
N LYS A 393 -2.87 30.76 -28.69
CA LYS A 393 -3.50 31.14 -29.97
C LYS A 393 -5.01 31.28 -29.81
N ARG A 394 -5.61 32.21 -30.55
CA ARG A 394 -7.07 32.38 -30.59
C ARG A 394 -7.76 31.17 -31.18
N THR A 395 -8.64 30.56 -30.41
CA THR A 395 -9.33 29.32 -30.79
C THR A 395 -10.74 29.31 -30.22
N ASP A 396 -11.66 28.63 -30.91
CA ASP A 396 -12.97 28.29 -30.36
C ASP A 396 -12.78 27.18 -29.32
N CYS A 397 -13.23 27.43 -28.09
CA CYS A 397 -13.00 26.50 -27.01
C CYS A 397 -14.13 26.45 -25.98
N VAL A 398 -14.29 25.30 -25.35
CA VAL A 398 -15.23 25.09 -24.26
C VAL A 398 -14.44 24.86 -22.99
N ILE A 399 -14.80 25.58 -21.93
CA ILE A 399 -14.24 25.43 -20.61
C ILE A 399 -15.22 24.65 -19.75
N GLU A 400 -14.71 23.65 -19.05
CA GLU A 400 -15.44 22.88 -18.06
C GLU A 400 -14.69 23.00 -16.73
N VAL A 401 -15.39 23.21 -15.63
CA VAL A 401 -14.84 23.20 -14.28
C VAL A 401 -15.39 21.98 -13.56
N PHE A 402 -14.51 21.21 -12.95
CA PHE A 402 -14.83 19.99 -12.21
C PHE A 402 -14.37 20.13 -10.76
N ASN A 403 -15.10 19.52 -9.83
CA ASN A 403 -14.58 19.25 -8.49
C ASN A 403 -13.68 17.99 -8.50
N MET A 404 -13.02 17.71 -7.38
CA MET A 404 -12.09 16.57 -7.28
C MET A 404 -12.77 15.19 -7.33
N MET A 405 -14.09 15.10 -7.16
CA MET A 405 -14.85 13.87 -7.40
C MET A 405 -15.11 13.62 -8.90
N GLY A 406 -14.58 14.47 -9.80
CA GLY A 406 -14.82 14.38 -11.24
C GLY A 406 -16.21 14.88 -11.67
N MET A 407 -16.95 15.53 -10.79
CA MET A 407 -18.26 16.09 -11.10
C MET A 407 -18.11 17.43 -11.81
N LYS A 408 -18.72 17.57 -13.00
CA LYS A 408 -18.73 18.84 -13.75
C LYS A 408 -19.64 19.84 -13.05
N ILE A 409 -19.04 20.85 -12.45
CA ILE A 409 -19.73 21.90 -11.70
C ILE A 409 -20.04 23.12 -12.57
N ARG A 410 -19.32 23.31 -13.68
CA ARG A 410 -19.56 24.42 -14.60
C ARG A 410 -19.08 24.12 -16.01
N GLU A 411 -19.73 24.73 -17.00
CA GLU A 411 -19.31 24.71 -18.40
C GLU A 411 -19.59 26.08 -19.04
N GLU A 412 -18.66 26.59 -19.85
CA GLU A 412 -18.80 27.86 -20.56
C GLU A 412 -18.02 27.82 -21.89
N ALA A 413 -18.70 28.17 -22.99
CA ALA A 413 -18.11 28.16 -24.33
C ALA A 413 -17.64 29.54 -24.77
N PHE A 414 -16.49 29.60 -25.42
CA PHE A 414 -15.84 30.82 -25.90
C PHE A 414 -15.50 30.66 -27.39
N GLN A 415 -15.69 31.74 -28.15
CA GLN A 415 -15.39 31.76 -29.59
C GLN A 415 -14.21 32.68 -29.87
N ASN A 416 -13.25 32.19 -30.65
CA ASN A 416 -12.11 32.92 -31.22
C ASN A 416 -11.39 33.82 -30.20
N THR A 417 -11.04 33.27 -29.04
CA THR A 417 -10.38 34.03 -27.97
C THR A 417 -9.04 33.40 -27.58
N ASP A 418 -8.13 34.25 -27.11
CA ASP A 418 -6.85 33.89 -26.50
C ASP A 418 -6.89 34.07 -24.98
N THR A 419 -7.98 34.64 -24.44
CA THR A 419 -8.15 34.92 -23.03
C THR A 419 -9.53 34.48 -22.58
N LEU A 420 -9.56 33.65 -21.55
CA LEU A 420 -10.74 33.03 -21.00
C LEU A 420 -10.93 33.52 -19.57
N ILE A 421 -12.08 34.09 -19.26
CA ILE A 421 -12.33 34.64 -17.91
C ILE A 421 -13.60 33.99 -17.36
N ILE A 422 -13.42 33.12 -16.37
CA ILE A 422 -14.54 32.53 -15.64
C ILE A 422 -14.76 33.42 -14.42
N LYS A 423 -15.95 34.05 -14.35
CA LYS A 423 -16.36 34.92 -13.24
C LYS A 423 -17.48 34.25 -12.45
N ASN A 424 -17.85 34.80 -11.30
CA ASN A 424 -18.99 34.32 -10.50
C ASN A 424 -18.77 32.90 -9.96
N LEU A 425 -17.55 32.60 -9.52
CA LEU A 425 -17.24 31.35 -8.81
C LEU A 425 -17.52 31.49 -7.30
N TYR A 426 -18.52 32.30 -6.93
CA TYR A 426 -18.99 32.46 -5.55
C TYR A 426 -19.77 31.20 -5.15
N GLY A 427 -19.50 30.68 -3.95
CA GLY A 427 -20.15 29.47 -3.43
C GLY A 427 -19.48 28.15 -3.83
N LEU A 428 -18.37 28.20 -4.58
CA LEU A 428 -17.44 27.08 -4.64
C LEU A 428 -16.70 26.99 -3.31
N SER A 429 -16.75 25.82 -2.66
CA SER A 429 -15.97 25.53 -1.46
C SER A 429 -14.48 25.80 -1.71
N SER A 430 -13.76 26.28 -0.70
CA SER A 430 -12.30 26.34 -0.74
C SER A 430 -11.75 24.95 -1.03
N GLY A 431 -10.78 24.83 -1.93
CA GLY A 431 -10.31 23.53 -2.37
C GLY A 431 -9.86 23.51 -3.83
N PHE A 432 -9.60 22.31 -4.34
CA PHE A 432 -9.06 22.12 -5.68
C PHE A 432 -10.17 21.93 -6.71
N TYR A 433 -10.01 22.61 -7.84
CA TYR A 433 -10.89 22.45 -9.00
C TYR A 433 -10.03 22.18 -10.22
N VAL A 434 -10.58 21.39 -11.14
CA VAL A 434 -9.95 21.11 -12.43
C VAL A 434 -10.66 21.93 -13.48
N ILE A 435 -9.92 22.75 -14.21
CA ILE A 435 -10.44 23.44 -15.38
C ILE A 435 -9.93 22.74 -16.63
N ARG A 436 -10.86 22.23 -17.42
CA ARG A 436 -10.62 21.62 -18.73
C ARG A 436 -11.01 22.60 -19.82
N VAL A 437 -10.16 22.74 -20.84
CA VAL A 437 -10.44 23.53 -22.03
C VAL A 437 -10.34 22.60 -23.23
N THR A 438 -11.39 22.52 -24.02
CA THR A 438 -11.46 21.73 -25.25
C THR A 438 -11.60 22.64 -26.46
N ASN A 439 -11.14 22.23 -27.64
CA ASN A 439 -11.36 22.98 -28.88
C ASN A 439 -12.76 22.71 -29.46
N GLY A 440 -13.14 23.42 -30.52
CA GLY A 440 -14.42 23.19 -31.23
C GLY A 440 -14.63 21.79 -31.83
N ASN A 441 -13.59 20.95 -31.88
CA ASN A 441 -13.68 19.54 -32.29
C ASN A 441 -13.80 18.56 -31.11
N GLY A 442 -13.75 19.06 -29.87
CA GLY A 442 -13.77 18.26 -28.64
C GLY A 442 -12.40 17.77 -28.16
N ASP A 443 -11.30 18.14 -28.84
CA ASP A 443 -9.96 17.77 -28.41
C ASP A 443 -9.56 18.60 -27.19
N LEU A 444 -8.93 17.95 -26.20
CA LEU A 444 -8.41 18.61 -25.03
C LEU A 444 -7.25 19.55 -25.42
N LEU A 445 -7.43 20.84 -25.15
CA LEU A 445 -6.39 21.86 -25.33
C LEU A 445 -5.54 22.00 -24.07
N VAL A 446 -6.17 22.06 -22.90
CA VAL A 446 -5.47 22.16 -21.60
C VAL A 446 -6.38 21.66 -20.48
N ALA A 447 -5.81 20.99 -19.49
CA ALA A 447 -6.43 20.75 -18.20
C ALA A 447 -5.53 21.37 -17.13
N LYS A 448 -6.09 22.12 -16.18
CA LYS A 448 -5.30 22.81 -15.16
C LYS A 448 -5.99 22.78 -13.81
N ARG A 449 -5.24 22.33 -12.79
CA ARG A 449 -5.64 22.41 -11.39
C ARG A 449 -5.53 23.85 -10.88
N VAL A 450 -6.56 24.30 -10.20
CA VAL A 450 -6.67 25.66 -9.66
C VAL A 450 -7.20 25.60 -8.24
N ILE A 451 -6.70 26.48 -7.38
CA ILE A 451 -6.98 26.49 -5.95
C ILE A 451 -7.96 27.62 -5.67
N LYS A 452 -9.14 27.29 -5.14
CA LYS A 452 -10.09 28.27 -4.63
C LYS A 452 -9.73 28.59 -3.17
N LEU A 453 -9.46 29.85 -2.86
CA LEU A 453 -9.33 30.36 -1.48
C LEU A 453 -10.67 30.39 -0.76
#